data_AF-A0A8C2LNP3-F1
#
_entry.id   AF-A0A8C2LNP3-F1
#
_cell.length_a   1.000
_cell.length_b   1.000
_cell.length_c   1.000
_cell.angle_alpha   90.00
_cell.angle_beta   90.00
_cell.angle_gamma   90.00
#
_symmetry.space_group_name_H-M   'P 1'
#
loop_
_entity.id
_entity.type
_entity.pdbx_description
1 polymer ?
#
loop_
_entity_poly.entity_id
_entity_poly.type
_entity_poly.pdbx_seq_one_letter_code
_entity_poly.pdbx_strand_id
1 'polypeptide(L)'
;MVDYSIWDHIEVSDDEDETHPNIDTASLFRWRHKARVERVEQFQKEKDELDRCCRECKQKVAERQHKLRELEVAEGSGQVELERPRAEPQQQCKEEQSWKQKLGDTPKKSMPWNVDTLSKDGFSKSTVNTKPEKAEEDSEEAREQKHKACVEKYEKQSKHFGMLHRWYDRQKYLSDNVHLVCEETANYLVIWCIDLEVEEKCALMEQVAHQTMVMQFILELAKSLKVDPRACFRQFFTKIKTNSFKYELEAFREQKAMKEYEEEEHKKRLGPGGLDPVEVSESLPEELQKCFDVKDVQMLQDAISKMDPTDAKYHMQRYIDSGLWVPSSKSGEEAGPGDPLPEAVPKAGNKKDFSA
;
A
#
# COMPACT_ATOMS: atom_id res chain seq x y z
N MET A 1 -41.17 7.91 32.54
CA MET A 1 -39.74 7.75 32.87
C MET A 1 -39.32 6.41 32.30
N VAL A 2 -38.28 6.38 31.47
CA VAL A 2 -37.83 5.15 30.80
C VAL A 2 -36.96 4.37 31.77
N ASP A 3 -37.20 3.06 31.88
CA ASP A 3 -36.52 2.17 32.81
C ASP A 3 -35.36 1.45 32.12
N TYR A 4 -34.15 1.65 32.65
CA TYR A 4 -32.91 1.02 32.19
C TYR A 4 -32.35 0.01 33.22
N SER A 5 -33.11 -0.31 34.28
CA SER A 5 -32.67 -1.16 35.40
C SER A 5 -32.27 -2.58 35.01
N ILE A 6 -32.66 -3.02 33.81
CA ILE A 6 -32.22 -4.30 33.24
C ILE A 6 -30.68 -4.38 33.11
N TRP A 7 -29.97 -3.24 33.06
CA TRP A 7 -28.52 -3.14 32.94
C TRP A 7 -27.81 -2.76 34.25
N ASP A 8 -28.49 -2.74 35.40
CA ASP A 8 -27.90 -2.31 36.69
C ASP A 8 -26.84 -3.29 37.23
N HIS A 9 -26.82 -4.53 36.74
CA HIS A 9 -25.97 -5.60 37.24
C HIS A 9 -25.16 -6.25 36.12
N ILE A 10 -24.20 -5.52 35.56
CA ILE A 10 -23.24 -6.03 34.58
C ILE A 10 -21.91 -6.32 35.29
N GLU A 11 -21.39 -7.53 35.11
CA GLU A 11 -20.09 -7.96 35.61
C GLU A 11 -19.09 -8.07 34.44
N VAL A 12 -18.05 -7.24 34.48
CA VAL A 12 -16.95 -7.22 33.51
C VAL A 12 -15.68 -7.71 34.21
N SER A 13 -15.16 -8.88 33.81
CA SER A 13 -14.03 -9.51 34.51
C SER A 13 -12.71 -8.73 34.38
N ASP A 14 -12.58 -7.96 33.31
CA ASP A 14 -11.45 -7.13 32.91
C ASP A 14 -11.73 -5.62 33.06
N ASP A 15 -12.59 -5.25 34.01
CA ASP A 15 -12.88 -3.85 34.31
C ASP A 15 -11.63 -3.12 34.84
N GLU A 16 -11.07 -2.23 34.01
CA GLU A 16 -9.88 -1.43 34.31
C GLU A 16 -10.13 -0.29 35.30
N ASP A 17 -11.39 0.09 35.52
CA ASP A 17 -11.76 1.10 36.52
C ASP A 17 -11.84 0.51 37.93
N GLU A 18 -12.14 -0.79 38.06
CA GLU A 18 -12.15 -1.52 39.33
C GLU A 18 -10.79 -2.14 39.69
N THR A 19 -9.78 -1.29 39.86
CA THR A 19 -8.41 -1.71 40.19
C THR A 19 -7.95 -1.18 41.55
N HIS A 20 -6.86 -1.74 42.06
CA HIS A 20 -6.25 -1.29 43.32
C HIS A 20 -4.74 -1.11 43.12
N PRO A 21 -4.13 0.02 43.54
CA PRO A 21 -2.71 0.31 43.30
C PRO A 21 -1.73 -0.78 43.78
N ASN A 22 -2.13 -1.59 44.76
CA ASN A 22 -1.31 -2.65 45.33
C ASN A 22 -1.62 -4.06 44.76
N ILE A 23 -2.52 -4.18 43.79
CA ILE A 23 -2.90 -5.46 43.19
C ILE A 23 -2.51 -5.44 41.71
N ASP A 24 -1.82 -6.49 41.27
CA ASP A 24 -1.50 -6.68 39.86
C ASP A 24 -2.77 -6.98 39.04
N THR A 25 -3.12 -6.07 38.14
CA THR A 25 -4.33 -6.16 37.32
C THR A 25 -4.31 -7.36 36.38
N ALA A 26 -3.13 -7.72 35.86
CA ALA A 26 -2.99 -8.83 34.92
C ALA A 26 -3.34 -10.19 35.57
N SER A 27 -2.98 -10.41 36.83
CA SER A 27 -3.41 -11.60 37.59
C SER A 27 -4.84 -11.47 38.11
N LEU A 28 -5.26 -10.27 38.53
CA LEU A 28 -6.62 -10.00 39.02
C LEU A 28 -7.71 -10.32 37.98
N PHE A 29 -7.57 -9.86 36.73
CA PHE A 29 -8.59 -10.10 35.70
C PHE A 29 -8.73 -11.58 35.34
N ARG A 30 -7.61 -12.30 35.27
CA ARG A 30 -7.61 -13.76 35.09
C ARG A 30 -8.28 -14.47 36.26
N TRP A 31 -8.03 -14.01 37.49
CA TRP A 31 -8.66 -14.55 38.68
C TRP A 31 -10.19 -14.28 38.70
N ARG A 32 -10.63 -13.05 38.40
CA ARG A 32 -12.04 -12.69 38.27
C ARG A 32 -12.75 -13.53 37.21
N HIS A 33 -12.14 -13.69 36.03
CA HIS A 33 -12.65 -14.58 34.98
C HIS A 33 -12.80 -16.02 35.47
N LYS A 34 -11.77 -16.56 36.13
CA LYS A 34 -11.80 -17.93 36.67
C LYS A 34 -12.90 -18.10 37.72
N ALA A 35 -13.01 -17.18 38.68
CA ALA A 35 -14.04 -17.19 39.71
C ALA A 35 -15.45 -17.11 39.12
N ARG A 36 -15.63 -16.37 38.01
CA ARG A 36 -16.89 -16.31 37.26
C ARG A 36 -17.22 -17.65 36.59
N VAL A 37 -16.26 -18.26 35.89
CA VAL A 37 -16.44 -19.57 35.26
C VAL A 37 -16.78 -20.63 36.32
N GLU A 38 -16.08 -20.65 37.45
CA GLU A 38 -16.36 -21.56 38.57
C GLU A 38 -17.76 -21.37 39.16
N ARG A 39 -18.22 -20.12 39.36
CA ARG A 39 -19.60 -19.82 39.80
C ARG A 39 -20.65 -20.33 38.81
N VAL A 40 -20.41 -20.13 37.52
CA VAL A 40 -21.31 -20.59 36.45
C VAL A 40 -21.36 -22.13 36.41
N GLU A 41 -20.20 -22.80 36.49
CA GLU A 41 -20.12 -24.25 36.54
C GLU A 41 -20.82 -24.85 37.77
N GLN A 42 -20.62 -24.26 38.95
CA GLN A 42 -21.29 -24.69 40.17
C GLN A 42 -22.81 -24.55 40.05
N PHE A 43 -23.28 -23.38 39.58
CA PHE A 43 -24.71 -23.17 39.37
C PHE A 43 -25.31 -24.17 38.37
N GLN A 44 -24.59 -24.46 37.29
CA GLN A 44 -25.03 -25.42 36.30
C GLN A 44 -25.10 -26.85 36.88
N LYS A 45 -24.12 -27.27 37.69
CA LYS A 45 -24.14 -28.56 38.40
C LYS A 45 -25.33 -28.67 39.35
N GLU A 46 -25.56 -27.66 40.19
CA GLU A 46 -26.68 -27.64 41.13
C GLU A 46 -28.03 -27.72 40.40
N LYS A 47 -28.17 -26.99 39.29
CA LYS A 47 -29.36 -27.02 38.44
C LYS A 47 -29.58 -28.39 37.80
N ASP A 48 -28.53 -29.04 37.31
CA ASP A 48 -28.61 -30.36 36.69
C ASP A 48 -28.94 -31.45 37.73
N GLU A 49 -28.37 -31.35 38.94
CA GLU A 49 -28.72 -32.22 40.06
C GLU A 49 -30.18 -32.05 40.49
N LEU A 50 -30.67 -30.81 40.59
CA LEU A 50 -32.07 -30.52 40.90
C LEU A 50 -33.02 -31.05 39.82
N ASP A 51 -32.67 -30.87 38.54
CA ASP A 51 -33.47 -31.40 37.43
C ASP A 51 -33.50 -32.94 37.45
N ARG A 52 -32.35 -33.59 37.69
CA ARG A 52 -32.26 -35.04 37.85
C ARG A 52 -33.15 -35.53 39.00
N CYS A 53 -33.01 -34.94 40.20
CA CYS A 53 -33.81 -35.29 41.37
C CYS A 53 -35.31 -35.08 41.12
N CYS A 54 -35.69 -33.99 40.44
CA CYS A 54 -37.08 -33.74 40.07
C CYS A 54 -37.62 -34.79 39.11
N ARG A 55 -36.83 -35.21 38.10
CA ARG A 55 -37.22 -36.27 37.14
C ARG A 55 -37.39 -37.63 37.81
N GLU A 56 -36.45 -38.02 38.67
CA GLU A 56 -36.51 -39.27 39.42
C GLU A 56 -37.72 -39.30 40.36
N CYS A 57 -38.00 -38.20 41.06
CA CYS A 57 -39.16 -38.08 41.94
C CYS A 57 -40.46 -38.19 41.13
N LYS A 58 -40.56 -37.50 39.99
CA LYS A 58 -41.71 -37.58 39.09
C LYS A 58 -41.96 -38.98 38.54
N GLN A 59 -40.91 -39.70 38.15
CA GLN A 59 -41.01 -41.10 37.70
C GLN A 59 -41.52 -42.01 38.82
N LYS A 60 -40.94 -41.91 40.02
CA LYS A 60 -41.36 -42.67 41.21
C LYS A 60 -42.82 -42.42 41.59
N VAL A 61 -43.28 -41.16 41.52
CA VAL A 61 -44.68 -40.79 41.76
C VAL A 61 -45.58 -41.43 40.70
N ALA A 62 -45.22 -41.35 39.42
CA ALA A 62 -46.00 -41.90 38.32
C ALA A 62 -46.14 -43.44 38.40
N GLU A 63 -45.06 -44.15 38.70
CA GLU A 63 -45.05 -45.60 38.88
C GLU A 63 -45.93 -46.04 40.06
N ARG A 64 -45.88 -45.32 41.19
CA ARG A 64 -46.72 -45.63 42.36
C ARG A 64 -48.19 -45.30 42.11
N GLN A 65 -48.50 -44.20 41.44
CA GLN A 65 -49.86 -43.86 41.02
C GLN A 65 -50.43 -44.89 40.02
N HIS A 66 -49.58 -45.47 39.17
CA HIS A 66 -50.00 -46.58 38.30
C HIS A 66 -50.36 -47.82 39.12
N LYS A 67 -49.47 -48.26 40.01
CA LYS A 67 -49.70 -49.42 40.90
C LYS A 67 -50.94 -49.24 41.78
N LEU A 68 -51.18 -48.03 42.29
CA LEU A 68 -52.36 -47.74 43.11
C LEU A 68 -53.64 -47.85 42.28
N ARG A 69 -53.65 -47.38 41.02
CA ARG A 69 -54.78 -47.57 40.10
C ARG A 69 -55.01 -49.05 39.77
N GLU A 70 -53.96 -49.83 39.60
CA GLU A 70 -54.08 -51.28 39.37
C GLU A 70 -54.68 -52.01 40.57
N LEU A 71 -54.27 -51.64 41.80
CA LEU A 71 -54.80 -52.21 43.04
C LEU A 71 -56.25 -51.79 43.32
N GLU A 72 -56.62 -50.54 43.04
CA GLU A 72 -58.01 -50.06 43.13
C GLU A 72 -58.96 -50.82 42.18
N VAL A 73 -58.46 -51.28 41.04
CA VAL A 73 -59.22 -52.11 40.09
C VAL A 73 -59.29 -53.58 40.54
N ALA A 74 -58.31 -54.06 41.31
CA ALA A 74 -58.22 -55.45 41.75
C ALA A 74 -59.00 -55.76 43.05
N GLU A 75 -59.13 -54.83 43.98
CA GLU A 75 -59.79 -55.05 45.28
C GLU A 75 -61.02 -54.14 45.48
N GLY A 76 -62.20 -54.70 45.25
CA GLY A 76 -63.44 -54.13 45.78
C GLY A 76 -63.56 -54.45 47.27
N SER A 77 -63.51 -53.43 48.15
CA SER A 77 -63.86 -53.42 49.59
C SER A 77 -62.75 -53.60 50.65
N GLY A 78 -61.80 -52.66 50.73
CA GLY A 78 -60.87 -52.53 51.87
C GLY A 78 -60.46 -51.09 52.17
N GLN A 79 -61.33 -50.27 52.76
CA GLN A 79 -61.05 -48.84 52.99
C GLN A 79 -59.90 -48.55 53.99
N VAL A 80 -59.52 -49.49 54.85
CA VAL A 80 -58.54 -49.25 55.93
C VAL A 80 -57.10 -49.64 55.55
N GLU A 81 -56.91 -50.60 54.63
CA GLU A 81 -55.57 -50.93 54.10
C GLU A 81 -55.10 -50.01 52.96
N LEU A 82 -56.01 -49.24 52.34
CA LEU A 82 -55.70 -48.28 51.27
C LEU A 82 -55.17 -46.92 51.74
N GLU A 83 -55.31 -46.54 53.02
CA GLU A 83 -54.84 -45.23 53.50
C GLU A 83 -53.32 -45.11 53.50
N ARG A 84 -52.59 -46.17 53.87
CA ARG A 84 -51.11 -46.20 53.85
C ARG A 84 -50.55 -46.11 52.41
N PRO A 85 -51.02 -46.94 51.45
CA PRO A 85 -50.65 -46.83 50.04
C PRO A 85 -51.03 -45.49 49.39
N ARG A 86 -52.05 -44.78 49.89
CA ARG A 86 -52.48 -43.47 49.38
C ARG A 86 -51.70 -42.29 49.97
N ALA A 87 -51.20 -42.42 51.20
CA ALA A 87 -50.39 -41.39 51.86
C ALA A 87 -48.96 -41.26 51.27
N GLU A 88 -48.34 -42.37 50.87
CA GLU A 88 -46.99 -42.38 50.27
C GLU A 88 -46.86 -41.61 48.93
N PRO A 89 -47.73 -41.80 47.92
CA PRO A 89 -47.68 -41.03 46.67
C PRO A 89 -48.07 -39.57 46.88
N GLN A 90 -48.90 -39.24 47.87
CA GLN A 90 -49.19 -37.85 48.23
C GLN A 90 -47.97 -37.16 48.86
N GLN A 91 -47.23 -37.87 49.72
CA GLN A 91 -45.99 -37.36 50.32
C GLN A 91 -44.91 -37.13 49.25
N GLN A 92 -44.75 -38.06 48.31
CA GLN A 92 -43.80 -37.91 47.20
C GLN A 92 -44.23 -36.86 46.18
N CYS A 93 -45.54 -36.63 46.00
CA CYS A 93 -46.02 -35.51 45.18
C CYS A 93 -45.70 -34.16 45.83
N LYS A 94 -45.75 -34.05 47.16
CA LYS A 94 -45.26 -32.87 47.89
C LYS A 94 -43.76 -32.68 47.74
N GLU A 95 -42.98 -33.77 47.75
CA GLU A 95 -41.54 -33.72 47.46
C GLU A 95 -41.27 -33.25 46.03
N GLU A 96 -41.98 -33.77 45.02
CA GLU A 96 -41.88 -33.31 43.62
C GLU A 96 -42.20 -31.81 43.49
N GLN A 97 -43.26 -31.35 44.14
CA GLN A 97 -43.62 -29.93 44.18
C GLN A 97 -42.54 -29.09 44.86
N SER A 98 -41.92 -29.59 45.94
CA SER A 98 -40.81 -28.92 46.62
C SER A 98 -39.55 -28.83 45.73
N TRP A 99 -39.26 -29.85 44.93
CA TRP A 99 -38.15 -29.82 43.97
C TRP A 99 -38.42 -28.87 42.81
N LYS A 100 -39.65 -28.86 42.28
CA LYS A 100 -40.06 -27.89 41.25
C LYS A 100 -40.05 -26.46 41.76
N GLN A 101 -40.47 -26.24 43.01
CA GLN A 101 -40.38 -24.94 43.67
C GLN A 101 -38.93 -24.51 43.81
N LYS A 102 -38.05 -25.38 44.33
CA LYS A 102 -36.59 -25.11 44.39
C LYS A 102 -36.00 -24.80 43.02
N LEU A 103 -36.42 -25.50 41.96
CA LEU A 103 -35.97 -25.24 40.58
C LEU A 103 -36.49 -23.90 40.04
N GLY A 104 -37.73 -23.52 40.38
CA GLY A 104 -38.33 -22.22 40.03
C GLY A 104 -37.75 -21.05 40.81
N ASP A 105 -37.36 -21.29 42.06
CA ASP A 105 -36.71 -20.34 42.96
C ASP A 105 -35.20 -20.21 42.68
N THR A 106 -34.62 -21.08 41.81
CA THR A 106 -33.25 -20.86 41.33
C THR A 106 -33.17 -19.48 40.68
N PRO A 107 -32.32 -18.57 41.18
CA PRO A 107 -32.40 -17.17 40.84
C PRO A 107 -31.72 -16.91 39.48
N LYS A 108 -32.36 -17.36 38.41
CA LYS A 108 -32.01 -16.95 37.03
C LYS A 108 -32.08 -15.43 36.85
N LYS A 109 -32.86 -14.75 37.72
CA LYS A 109 -33.04 -13.29 37.74
C LYS A 109 -31.95 -12.52 38.50
N SER A 110 -31.11 -13.19 39.30
CA SER A 110 -30.07 -12.54 40.11
C SER A 110 -28.66 -12.73 39.55
N MET A 111 -28.54 -13.39 38.39
CA MET A 111 -27.24 -13.60 37.75
C MET A 111 -26.76 -12.29 37.12
N PRO A 112 -25.52 -11.86 37.40
CA PRO A 112 -24.94 -10.72 36.73
C PRO A 112 -24.89 -10.94 35.21
N TRP A 113 -25.18 -9.89 34.46
CA TRP A 113 -24.98 -9.85 33.02
C TRP A 113 -23.48 -9.88 32.72
N ASN A 114 -23.06 -10.78 31.85
CA ASN A 114 -21.69 -10.88 31.37
C ASN A 114 -21.70 -11.27 29.89
N VAL A 115 -20.53 -11.41 29.27
CA VAL A 115 -20.40 -11.74 27.84
C VAL A 115 -21.17 -12.99 27.41
N ASP A 116 -21.36 -13.96 28.31
CA ASP A 116 -22.03 -15.24 28.01
C ASP A 116 -23.56 -15.17 28.23
N THR A 117 -24.05 -14.23 29.03
CA THR A 117 -25.49 -14.08 29.33
C THR A 117 -26.15 -12.95 28.56
N LEU A 118 -25.39 -11.89 28.24
CA LEU A 118 -25.89 -10.67 27.61
C LEU A 118 -26.25 -10.87 26.13
N SER A 119 -25.44 -11.63 25.39
CA SER A 119 -25.68 -11.89 23.97
C SER A 119 -25.08 -13.22 23.52
N LYS A 120 -25.40 -13.60 22.28
CA LYS A 120 -24.82 -14.74 21.58
C LYS A 120 -24.31 -14.26 20.23
N ASP A 121 -23.35 -14.98 19.65
CA ASP A 121 -22.90 -14.69 18.29
C ASP A 121 -24.07 -14.86 17.30
N GLY A 122 -24.61 -13.73 16.85
CA GLY A 122 -25.75 -13.69 15.93
C GLY A 122 -25.30 -13.76 14.47
N PHE A 123 -24.14 -13.17 14.17
CA PHE A 123 -23.57 -13.14 12.83
C PHE A 123 -22.09 -12.81 12.91
N SER A 124 -21.25 -13.69 12.37
CA SER A 124 -19.81 -13.49 12.24
C SER A 124 -19.38 -13.72 10.80
N LYS A 125 -18.90 -12.66 10.14
CA LYS A 125 -18.34 -12.71 8.78
C LYS A 125 -17.05 -11.92 8.75
N SER A 126 -15.95 -12.60 8.46
CA SER A 126 -14.69 -11.96 8.12
C SER A 126 -14.54 -11.83 6.60
N THR A 127 -13.81 -10.82 6.16
CA THR A 127 -13.43 -10.66 4.76
C THR A 127 -12.01 -10.12 4.74
N VAL A 128 -11.10 -10.89 4.15
CA VAL A 128 -9.73 -10.45 3.91
C VAL A 128 -9.70 -9.80 2.55
N ASN A 129 -9.23 -8.56 2.47
CA ASN A 129 -9.06 -7.85 1.20
C ASN A 129 -7.82 -8.37 0.46
N THR A 130 -7.89 -9.62 0.00
CA THR A 130 -6.90 -10.20 -0.89
C THR A 130 -6.98 -9.46 -2.21
N LYS A 131 -5.85 -8.86 -2.63
CA LYS A 131 -5.80 -8.06 -3.85
C LYS A 131 -6.28 -8.89 -5.05
N PRO A 132 -7.05 -8.31 -5.97
CA PRO A 132 -7.37 -8.98 -7.23
C PRO A 132 -6.06 -9.30 -7.97
N GLU A 133 -6.05 -10.41 -8.72
CA GLU A 133 -4.95 -10.68 -9.66
C GLU A 133 -4.79 -9.46 -10.56
N LYS A 134 -3.55 -8.98 -10.70
CA LYS A 134 -3.24 -7.88 -11.61
C LYS A 134 -3.58 -8.35 -13.02
N ALA A 135 -4.70 -7.88 -13.56
CA ALA A 135 -4.95 -7.96 -15.00
C ALA A 135 -3.78 -7.24 -15.70
N GLU A 136 -3.18 -7.91 -16.66
CA GLU A 136 -2.06 -7.38 -17.43
C GLU A 136 -2.45 -6.05 -18.10
N GLU A 137 -1.58 -5.08 -17.89
CA GLU A 137 -1.38 -3.81 -18.60
C GLU A 137 -2.62 -3.20 -19.28
N ASP A 138 -3.15 -2.13 -18.66
CA ASP A 138 -3.98 -1.14 -19.35
C ASP A 138 -3.30 -0.77 -20.68
N SER A 139 -3.98 -1.03 -21.80
CA SER A 139 -3.62 -0.56 -23.14
C SER A 139 -3.20 0.91 -23.08
N GLU A 140 -2.26 1.31 -23.93
CA GLU A 140 -1.78 2.70 -24.00
C GLU A 140 -2.94 3.70 -24.15
N GLU A 141 -3.96 3.32 -24.91
CA GLU A 141 -5.19 4.10 -25.07
C GLU A 141 -5.98 4.26 -23.76
N ALA A 142 -6.06 3.20 -22.94
CA ALA A 142 -6.72 3.25 -21.63
C ALA A 142 -5.94 4.14 -20.65
N ARG A 143 -4.60 4.13 -20.71
CA ARG A 143 -3.75 5.03 -19.93
C ARG A 143 -3.96 6.48 -20.34
N GLU A 144 -4.08 6.76 -21.63
CA GLU A 144 -4.32 8.12 -22.12
C GLU A 144 -5.72 8.63 -21.73
N GLN A 145 -6.76 7.80 -21.85
CA GLN A 145 -8.11 8.17 -21.40
C GLN A 145 -8.15 8.44 -19.89
N LYS A 146 -7.49 7.58 -19.10
CA LYS A 146 -7.34 7.78 -17.66
C LYS A 146 -6.56 9.06 -17.36
N HIS A 147 -5.52 9.37 -18.13
CA HIS A 147 -4.75 10.60 -18.00
C HIS A 147 -5.63 11.83 -18.24
N LYS A 148 -6.35 11.88 -19.36
CA LYS A 148 -7.28 12.99 -19.68
C LYS A 148 -8.32 13.19 -18.58
N ALA A 149 -9.02 12.12 -18.20
CA ALA A 149 -10.04 12.19 -17.16
C ALA A 149 -9.49 12.59 -15.77
N CYS A 150 -8.29 12.10 -15.41
CA CYS A 150 -7.62 12.45 -14.16
C CYS A 150 -7.22 13.93 -14.13
N VAL A 151 -6.59 14.40 -15.20
CA VAL A 151 -6.14 15.78 -15.34
C VAL A 151 -7.32 16.75 -15.33
N GLU A 152 -8.37 16.50 -16.11
CA GLU A 152 -9.56 17.35 -16.13
C GLU A 152 -10.25 17.42 -14.77
N LYS A 153 -10.39 16.28 -14.08
CA LYS A 153 -11.07 16.21 -12.79
C LYS A 153 -10.27 16.90 -11.67
N TYR A 154 -8.96 16.76 -11.69
CA TYR A 154 -8.09 17.19 -10.59
C TYR A 154 -7.19 18.38 -10.94
N GLU A 155 -7.42 19.05 -12.07
CA GLU A 155 -6.62 20.16 -12.57
C GLU A 155 -6.33 21.22 -11.50
N LYS A 156 -7.37 21.71 -10.83
CA LYS A 156 -7.27 22.73 -9.78
C LYS A 156 -6.43 22.25 -8.60
N GLN A 157 -6.54 20.98 -8.25
CA GLN A 157 -5.82 20.39 -7.14
C GLN A 157 -4.34 20.16 -7.49
N SER A 158 -4.05 19.75 -8.72
CA SER A 158 -2.70 19.64 -9.27
C SER A 158 -2.02 21.00 -9.34
N LYS A 159 -2.71 22.03 -9.83
CA LYS A 159 -2.22 23.42 -9.81
C LYS A 159 -1.93 23.89 -8.39
N HIS A 160 -2.85 23.65 -7.45
CA HIS A 160 -2.63 24.02 -6.05
C HIS A 160 -1.39 23.35 -5.46
N PHE A 161 -1.20 22.05 -5.71
CA PHE A 161 0.02 21.36 -5.30
C PHE A 161 1.26 22.01 -5.90
N GLY A 162 1.25 22.32 -7.20
CA GLY A 162 2.35 23.00 -7.91
C GLY A 162 2.75 24.35 -7.31
N MET A 163 1.83 25.05 -6.64
CA MET A 163 2.10 26.34 -5.99
C MET A 163 2.67 26.21 -4.57
N LEU A 164 2.63 25.05 -3.93
CA LEU A 164 3.05 24.87 -2.53
C LEU A 164 4.58 24.96 -2.36
N HIS A 165 5.06 25.68 -1.35
CA HIS A 165 6.50 25.80 -1.10
C HIS A 165 6.99 25.01 0.12
N ARG A 166 6.22 25.00 1.22
CA ARG A 166 6.69 24.42 2.48
C ARG A 166 6.55 22.91 2.49
N TRP A 167 7.57 22.21 2.96
CA TRP A 167 7.59 20.75 3.04
C TRP A 167 6.41 20.15 3.81
N TYR A 168 6.04 20.77 4.94
CA TYR A 168 4.89 20.33 5.74
C TYR A 168 3.58 20.46 4.95
N ASP A 169 3.37 21.58 4.28
CA ASP A 169 2.15 21.87 3.53
C ASP A 169 2.02 20.91 2.34
N ARG A 170 3.11 20.61 1.62
CA ARG A 170 3.15 19.60 0.55
C ARG A 170 2.72 18.23 1.05
N GLN A 171 3.33 17.76 2.14
CA GLN A 171 3.05 16.44 2.72
C GLN A 171 1.61 16.34 3.23
N LYS A 172 1.11 17.39 3.87
CA LYS A 172 -0.28 17.46 4.35
C LYS A 172 -1.25 17.48 3.19
N TYR A 173 -1.01 18.31 2.18
CA TYR A 173 -1.88 18.42 1.01
C TYR A 173 -1.98 17.12 0.22
N LEU A 174 -0.87 16.40 0.02
CA LEU A 174 -0.88 15.07 -0.59
C LEU A 174 -1.52 14.00 0.32
N SER A 175 -1.53 14.20 1.65
CA SER A 175 -2.26 13.33 2.57
C SER A 175 -3.77 13.54 2.48
N ASP A 176 -4.21 14.77 2.25
CA ASP A 176 -5.61 15.11 2.04
C ASP A 176 -6.07 14.71 0.62
N ASN A 177 -5.15 14.72 -0.36
CA ASN A 177 -5.41 14.44 -1.78
C ASN A 177 -4.48 13.33 -2.32
N VAL A 178 -4.55 12.14 -1.74
CA VAL A 178 -3.65 11.01 -2.06
C VAL A 178 -3.73 10.58 -3.53
N HIS A 179 -4.87 10.77 -4.17
CA HIS A 179 -5.06 10.43 -5.59
C HIS A 179 -4.16 11.23 -6.53
N LEU A 180 -3.67 12.40 -6.11
CA LEU A 180 -2.71 13.21 -6.88
C LEU A 180 -1.31 12.58 -6.93
N VAL A 181 -1.01 11.62 -6.05
CA VAL A 181 0.27 10.91 -6.06
C VAL A 181 0.23 9.84 -7.16
N CYS A 182 0.46 10.26 -8.39
CA CYS A 182 0.41 9.42 -9.58
C CYS A 182 1.21 10.04 -10.75
N GLU A 183 1.50 9.23 -11.78
CA GLU A 183 2.27 9.66 -12.95
C GLU A 183 1.54 10.75 -13.75
N GLU A 184 0.21 10.68 -13.80
CA GLU A 184 -0.62 11.64 -14.54
C GLU A 184 -0.50 13.06 -13.98
N THR A 185 -0.39 13.19 -12.65
CA THR A 185 -0.18 14.50 -12.02
C THR A 185 1.22 15.04 -12.32
N ALA A 186 2.25 14.18 -12.31
CA ALA A 186 3.60 14.60 -12.65
C ALA A 186 3.69 15.10 -14.10
N ASN A 187 3.09 14.37 -15.04
CA ASN A 187 3.05 14.74 -16.46
C ASN A 187 2.32 16.06 -16.68
N TYR A 188 1.17 16.24 -16.01
CA TYR A 188 0.44 17.50 -16.07
C TYR A 188 1.27 18.69 -15.58
N LEU A 189 2.00 18.54 -14.48
CA LEU A 189 2.84 19.62 -13.95
C LEU A 189 4.00 19.97 -14.90
N VAL A 190 4.55 18.98 -15.63
CA VAL A 190 5.55 19.24 -16.69
C VAL A 190 4.94 20.09 -17.80
N ILE A 191 3.76 19.72 -18.31
CA ILE A 191 3.06 20.48 -19.35
C ILE A 191 2.76 21.89 -18.85
N TRP A 192 2.29 22.01 -17.60
CA TRP A 192 1.99 23.32 -17.02
C TRP A 192 3.25 24.19 -16.88
N CYS A 193 4.43 23.62 -16.59
CA CYS A 193 5.68 24.39 -16.64
C CYS A 193 5.95 24.95 -18.03
N ILE A 194 5.73 24.16 -19.10
CA ILE A 194 5.93 24.61 -20.48
C ILE A 194 4.96 25.75 -20.81
N ASP A 195 3.69 25.61 -20.45
CA ASP A 195 2.68 26.66 -20.67
C ASP A 195 3.07 27.96 -19.94
N LEU A 196 3.56 27.85 -18.69
CA LEU A 196 3.99 29.01 -17.91
C LEU A 196 5.21 29.71 -18.50
N GLU A 197 6.12 28.96 -19.13
CA GLU A 197 7.29 29.52 -19.82
C GLU A 197 6.87 30.26 -21.10
N VAL A 198 5.94 29.68 -21.88
CA VAL A 198 5.34 30.34 -23.04
C VAL A 198 4.57 31.61 -22.64
N GLU A 199 3.94 31.62 -21.47
CA GLU A 199 3.27 32.79 -20.88
C GLU A 199 4.23 33.79 -20.20
N GLU A 200 5.55 33.60 -20.27
CA GLU A 200 6.60 34.43 -19.65
C GLU A 200 6.48 34.55 -18.11
N LYS A 201 5.89 33.55 -17.44
CA LYS A 201 5.74 33.48 -15.97
C LYS A 201 6.85 32.65 -15.31
N CYS A 202 8.11 32.98 -15.60
CA CYS A 202 9.28 32.18 -15.19
C CYS A 202 9.35 31.91 -13.67
N ALA A 203 9.02 32.90 -12.83
CA ALA A 203 9.04 32.72 -11.36
C ALA A 203 8.03 31.67 -10.87
N LEU A 204 6.85 31.59 -11.51
CA LEU A 204 5.87 30.56 -11.18
C LEU A 204 6.28 29.21 -11.79
N MET A 205 6.85 29.21 -13.00
CA MET A 205 7.38 27.99 -13.62
C MET A 205 8.44 27.34 -12.72
N GLU A 206 9.41 28.07 -12.19
CA GLU A 206 10.45 27.52 -11.28
C GLU A 206 9.83 26.84 -10.05
N GLN A 207 8.82 27.48 -9.47
CA GLN A 207 8.10 26.97 -8.31
C GLN A 207 7.36 25.65 -8.65
N VAL A 208 6.66 25.62 -9.78
CA VAL A 208 5.94 24.43 -10.26
C VAL A 208 6.93 23.33 -10.62
N ALA A 209 8.06 23.65 -11.27
CA ALA A 209 9.11 22.71 -11.62
C ALA A 209 9.69 22.02 -10.37
N HIS A 210 9.89 22.77 -9.28
CA HIS A 210 10.29 22.16 -8.01
C HIS A 210 9.26 21.14 -7.49
N GLN A 211 7.96 21.39 -7.66
CA GLN A 211 6.93 20.41 -7.27
C GLN A 211 6.87 19.21 -8.20
N THR A 212 7.07 19.43 -9.51
CA THR A 212 7.18 18.37 -10.51
C THR A 212 8.31 17.42 -10.13
N MET A 213 9.46 17.95 -9.76
CA MET A 213 10.59 17.15 -9.26
C MET A 213 10.23 16.36 -8.00
N VAL A 214 9.58 17.00 -7.02
CA VAL A 214 9.11 16.32 -5.80
C VAL A 214 8.21 15.13 -6.13
N MET A 215 7.25 15.30 -7.05
CA MET A 215 6.37 14.22 -7.49
C MET A 215 7.14 13.11 -8.20
N GLN A 216 8.07 13.45 -9.10
CA GLN A 216 8.92 12.48 -9.80
C GLN A 216 9.75 11.63 -8.82
N PHE A 217 10.35 12.24 -7.79
CA PHE A 217 11.10 11.45 -6.81
C PHE A 217 10.22 10.54 -5.95
N ILE A 218 8.99 10.96 -5.65
CA ILE A 218 8.03 10.08 -4.96
C ILE A 218 7.75 8.84 -5.83
N LEU A 219 7.52 9.06 -7.13
CA LEU A 219 7.26 7.98 -8.10
C LEU A 219 8.49 7.08 -8.29
N GLU A 220 9.69 7.65 -8.34
CA GLU A 220 10.95 6.92 -8.49
C GLU A 220 11.27 6.08 -7.25
N LEU A 221 11.11 6.65 -6.04
CA LEU A 221 11.22 5.90 -4.79
C LEU A 221 10.22 4.73 -4.74
N ALA A 222 8.98 4.95 -5.21
CA ALA A 222 7.96 3.92 -5.27
C ALA A 222 8.34 2.78 -6.22
N LYS A 223 8.89 3.13 -7.40
CA LYS A 223 9.42 2.16 -8.39
C LYS A 223 10.57 1.35 -7.80
N SER A 224 11.54 1.99 -7.16
CA SER A 224 12.66 1.30 -6.50
C SER A 224 12.19 0.35 -5.40
N LEU A 225 11.18 0.74 -4.63
CA LEU A 225 10.61 -0.06 -3.55
C LEU A 225 9.55 -1.08 -4.02
N LYS A 226 9.15 -1.06 -5.30
CA LYS A 226 8.07 -1.88 -5.88
C LYS A 226 6.75 -1.78 -5.12
N VAL A 227 6.45 -0.58 -4.60
CA VAL A 227 5.21 -0.27 -3.89
C VAL A 227 4.41 0.79 -4.63
N ASP A 228 3.12 0.89 -4.32
CA ASP A 228 2.30 1.97 -4.84
C ASP A 228 2.81 3.33 -4.30
N PRO A 229 3.01 4.35 -5.15
CA PRO A 229 3.47 5.69 -4.73
C PRO A 229 2.64 6.30 -3.59
N ARG A 230 1.34 6.04 -3.59
CA ARG A 230 0.38 6.53 -2.58
C ARG A 230 0.64 5.93 -1.20
N ALA A 231 1.27 4.75 -1.14
CA ALA A 231 1.63 4.09 0.11
C ALA A 231 2.95 4.60 0.69
N CYS A 232 3.88 5.12 -0.15
CA CYS A 232 5.24 5.45 0.28
C CYS A 232 5.60 6.94 0.22
N PHE A 233 4.77 7.83 -0.36
CA PHE A 233 5.12 9.25 -0.49
C PHE A 233 5.48 9.93 0.85
N ARG A 234 4.88 9.50 1.97
CA ARG A 234 5.23 10.04 3.29
C ARG A 234 6.68 9.72 3.69
N GLN A 235 7.18 8.56 3.29
CA GLN A 235 8.56 8.15 3.58
C GLN A 235 9.56 9.03 2.84
N PHE A 236 9.23 9.47 1.63
CA PHE A 236 10.02 10.47 0.91
C PHE A 236 10.19 11.77 1.70
N PHE A 237 9.08 12.33 2.22
CA PHE A 237 9.14 13.54 3.06
C PHE A 237 9.88 13.31 4.38
N THR A 238 9.83 12.11 4.96
CA THR A 238 10.64 11.76 6.13
C THR A 238 12.13 11.72 5.79
N LYS A 239 12.51 11.10 4.66
CA LYS A 239 13.91 11.00 4.21
C LYS A 239 14.51 12.35 3.81
N ILE A 240 13.72 13.26 3.22
CA ILE A 240 14.19 14.61 2.85
C ILE A 240 14.46 15.50 4.06
N LYS A 241 13.74 15.31 5.17
CA LYS A 241 13.98 16.09 6.39
C LYS A 241 15.37 15.81 6.98
N THR A 242 15.93 14.63 6.72
CA THR A 242 17.34 14.30 6.99
C THR A 242 18.22 14.80 5.84
N ASN A 243 19.19 15.69 6.13
CA ASN A 243 20.04 16.42 5.16
C ASN A 243 20.74 15.57 4.07
N SER A 244 20.76 14.24 4.16
CA SER A 244 21.34 13.32 3.17
C SER A 244 20.69 13.46 1.79
N PHE A 245 19.36 13.65 1.74
CA PHE A 245 18.62 13.61 0.47
C PHE A 245 18.79 14.88 -0.37
N LYS A 246 19.24 16.00 0.21
CA LYS A 246 19.52 17.23 -0.54
C LYS A 246 20.74 17.08 -1.46
N TYR A 247 21.77 16.38 -1.00
CA TYR A 247 22.96 16.11 -1.80
C TYR A 247 22.68 15.09 -2.91
N GLU A 248 21.87 14.07 -2.62
CA GLU A 248 21.41 13.11 -3.65
C GLU A 248 20.52 13.78 -4.70
N LEU A 249 19.69 14.73 -4.28
CA LEU A 249 18.85 15.54 -5.16
C LEU A 249 19.68 16.39 -6.12
N GLU A 250 20.71 17.06 -5.62
CA GLU A 250 21.64 17.85 -6.45
C GLU A 250 22.43 16.95 -7.41
N ALA A 251 22.96 15.82 -6.92
CA ALA A 251 23.68 14.87 -7.75
C ALA A 251 22.81 14.27 -8.88
N PHE A 252 21.53 13.99 -8.62
CA PHE A 252 20.61 13.48 -9.64
C PHE A 252 20.27 14.53 -10.71
N ARG A 253 20.17 15.81 -10.32
CA ARG A 253 20.02 16.92 -11.27
C ARG A 253 21.24 17.06 -12.16
N GLU A 254 22.43 16.99 -11.57
CA GLU A 254 23.69 17.05 -12.31
C GLU A 254 23.86 15.87 -13.29
N GLN A 255 23.47 14.66 -12.90
CA GLN A 255 23.52 13.49 -13.78
C GLN A 255 22.58 13.61 -14.99
N LYS A 256 21.34 14.08 -14.79
CA LYS A 256 20.42 14.31 -15.91
C LYS A 256 20.93 15.40 -16.84
N ALA A 257 21.43 16.51 -16.29
CA ALA A 257 22.00 17.59 -17.08
C ALA A 257 23.23 17.14 -17.89
N MET A 258 24.11 16.32 -17.30
CA MET A 258 25.24 15.73 -18.04
C MET A 258 24.78 14.82 -19.18
N LYS A 259 23.77 13.98 -18.94
CA LYS A 259 23.26 13.08 -19.98
C LYS A 259 22.58 13.83 -21.13
N GLU A 260 21.80 14.86 -20.83
CA GLU A 260 21.20 15.73 -21.86
C GLU A 260 22.27 16.49 -22.65
N TYR A 261 23.32 16.96 -21.99
CA TYR A 261 24.48 17.58 -22.65
C TYR A 261 25.22 16.59 -23.56
N GLU A 262 25.43 15.35 -23.11
CA GLU A 262 26.04 14.30 -23.93
C GLU A 262 25.17 13.93 -25.14
N GLU A 263 23.85 13.87 -25.00
CA GLU A 263 22.92 13.61 -26.11
C GLU A 263 22.84 14.77 -27.11
N GLU A 264 22.92 16.01 -26.64
CA GLU A 264 23.03 17.22 -27.47
C GLU A 264 24.33 17.24 -28.28
N GLU A 265 25.47 16.98 -27.63
CA GLU A 265 26.78 16.86 -28.27
C GLU A 265 26.81 15.68 -29.25
N HIS A 266 26.15 14.56 -28.91
CA HIS A 266 25.96 13.41 -29.79
C HIS A 266 25.19 13.79 -31.06
N LYS A 267 24.09 14.54 -30.92
CA LYS A 267 23.33 15.03 -32.09
C LYS A 267 24.13 16.00 -32.96
N LYS A 268 24.93 16.88 -32.36
CA LYS A 268 25.77 17.84 -33.10
C LYS A 268 26.92 17.19 -33.88
N ARG A 269 27.42 16.04 -33.42
CA ARG A 269 28.51 15.30 -34.09
C ARG A 269 28.02 14.27 -35.11
N LEU A 270 26.72 14.08 -35.30
CA LEU A 270 26.19 13.19 -36.32
C LEU A 270 26.58 13.65 -37.73
N GLY A 271 27.05 12.71 -38.54
CA GLY A 271 27.36 12.93 -39.94
C GLY A 271 26.10 13.16 -40.81
N PRO A 272 26.29 13.46 -42.10
CA PRO A 272 25.22 13.81 -43.04
C PRO A 272 24.14 12.73 -43.23
N GLY A 273 24.41 11.48 -42.85
CA GLY A 273 23.45 10.37 -42.84
C GLY A 273 22.97 9.95 -41.44
N GLY A 274 23.23 10.76 -40.41
CA GLY A 274 22.76 10.51 -39.04
C GLY A 274 23.56 9.46 -38.26
N LEU A 275 24.78 9.14 -38.71
CA LEU A 275 25.68 8.22 -38.01
C LEU A 275 26.78 8.99 -37.27
N ASP A 276 27.14 8.53 -36.08
CA ASP A 276 28.24 9.11 -35.29
C ASP A 276 29.60 8.65 -35.87
N PRO A 277 30.50 9.59 -36.25
CA PRO A 277 31.86 9.30 -36.71
C PRO A 277 32.66 8.43 -35.75
N VAL A 278 32.50 8.61 -34.43
CA VAL A 278 33.27 7.88 -33.42
C VAL A 278 32.80 6.43 -33.35
N GLU A 279 31.49 6.21 -33.28
CA GLU A 279 30.89 4.87 -33.23
C GLU A 279 31.19 4.07 -34.52
N VAL A 280 31.14 4.74 -35.67
CA VAL A 280 31.52 4.12 -36.94
C VAL A 280 32.99 3.74 -36.91
N SER A 281 33.89 4.62 -36.45
CA SER A 281 35.34 4.36 -36.37
C SER A 281 35.71 3.13 -35.50
N GLU A 282 35.04 2.94 -34.36
CA GLU A 282 35.32 1.84 -33.42
C GLU A 282 34.72 0.50 -33.87
N SER A 283 33.64 0.53 -34.64
CA SER A 283 32.92 -0.67 -35.12
C SER A 283 33.55 -1.34 -36.34
N LEU A 284 34.69 -0.83 -36.82
CA LEU A 284 35.30 -1.23 -38.09
C LEU A 284 36.43 -2.25 -37.93
N PRO A 285 36.73 -3.01 -39.00
CA PRO A 285 37.93 -3.82 -39.06
C PRO A 285 39.18 -2.94 -38.93
N GLU A 286 40.15 -3.38 -38.12
CA GLU A 286 41.41 -2.66 -37.88
C GLU A 286 42.16 -2.30 -39.18
N GLU A 287 42.00 -3.12 -40.22
CA GLU A 287 42.61 -2.91 -41.53
C GLU A 287 42.07 -1.65 -42.21
N LEU A 288 40.75 -1.42 -42.15
CA LEU A 288 40.13 -0.21 -42.65
C LEU A 288 40.46 0.99 -41.77
N GLN A 289 40.41 0.82 -40.44
CA GLN A 289 40.74 1.88 -39.49
C GLN A 289 42.15 2.46 -39.74
N LYS A 290 43.15 1.58 -39.93
CA LYS A 290 44.54 1.96 -40.26
C LYS A 290 44.67 2.62 -41.65
N CYS A 291 43.90 2.19 -42.65
CA CYS A 291 43.93 2.80 -43.99
C CYS A 291 43.51 4.27 -43.96
N PHE A 292 42.55 4.61 -43.10
CA PHE A 292 42.02 5.97 -43.00
C PHE A 292 42.84 6.86 -42.06
N ASP A 293 43.46 6.33 -41.00
CA ASP A 293 44.41 7.07 -40.16
C ASP A 293 45.59 7.63 -40.98
N VAL A 294 46.05 6.85 -41.96
CA VAL A 294 47.16 7.19 -42.85
C VAL A 294 46.69 7.98 -44.08
N LYS A 295 45.37 8.12 -44.29
CA LYS A 295 44.74 8.77 -45.45
C LYS A 295 45.25 8.24 -46.80
N ASP A 296 45.51 6.93 -46.87
CA ASP A 296 46.02 6.30 -48.08
C ASP A 296 44.89 5.66 -48.90
N VAL A 297 44.58 6.30 -50.03
CA VAL A 297 43.52 5.87 -50.96
C VAL A 297 43.87 4.53 -51.64
N GLN A 298 45.16 4.19 -51.80
CA GLN A 298 45.58 2.93 -52.41
C GLN A 298 45.47 1.77 -51.42
N MET A 299 45.83 1.97 -50.15
CA MET A 299 45.64 0.96 -49.11
C MET A 299 44.16 0.66 -48.88
N LEU A 300 43.30 1.68 -48.94
CA LEU A 300 41.86 1.52 -48.85
C LEU A 300 41.29 0.68 -50.00
N GLN A 301 41.73 0.94 -51.24
CA GLN A 301 41.31 0.15 -52.42
C GLN A 301 41.77 -1.31 -52.33
N ASP A 302 42.97 -1.56 -51.81
CA ASP A 302 43.50 -2.92 -51.61
C ASP A 302 42.75 -3.67 -50.49
N ALA A 303 42.43 -3.00 -49.38
CA ALA A 303 41.61 -3.56 -48.30
C ALA A 303 40.18 -3.88 -48.77
N ILE A 304 39.57 -2.99 -49.56
CA ILE A 304 38.24 -3.20 -50.15
C ILE A 304 38.23 -4.35 -51.16
N SER A 305 39.30 -4.50 -51.94
CA SER A 305 39.42 -5.57 -52.94
C SER A 305 39.60 -6.97 -52.31
N LYS A 306 39.99 -7.03 -51.04
CA LYS A 306 40.18 -8.26 -50.25
C LYS A 306 38.94 -8.69 -49.48
N MET A 307 37.95 -7.81 -49.31
CA MET A 307 36.69 -8.09 -48.62
C MET A 307 35.57 -8.49 -49.57
N ASP A 308 34.50 -9.08 -49.02
CA ASP A 308 33.30 -9.36 -49.79
C ASP A 308 32.66 -8.05 -50.30
N PRO A 309 32.21 -7.98 -51.57
CA PRO A 309 31.64 -6.78 -52.16
C PRO A 309 30.39 -6.25 -51.42
N THR A 310 29.67 -7.08 -50.67
CA THR A 310 28.52 -6.64 -49.86
C THR A 310 28.95 -5.95 -48.56
N ASP A 311 29.96 -6.49 -47.87
CA ASP A 311 30.52 -5.91 -46.65
C ASP A 311 31.29 -4.61 -46.95
N ALA A 312 32.03 -4.58 -48.06
CA ALA A 312 32.72 -3.39 -48.52
C ALA A 312 31.75 -2.23 -48.78
N LYS A 313 30.60 -2.51 -49.42
CA LYS A 313 29.55 -1.52 -49.67
C LYS A 313 28.89 -1.06 -48.36
N TYR A 314 28.65 -1.98 -47.43
CA TYR A 314 28.08 -1.69 -46.12
C TYR A 314 28.96 -0.73 -45.30
N HIS A 315 30.26 -1.02 -45.18
CA HIS A 315 31.19 -0.15 -44.47
C HIS A 315 31.41 1.19 -45.18
N MET A 316 31.53 1.20 -46.52
CA MET A 316 31.71 2.44 -47.28
C MET A 316 30.51 3.39 -47.16
N GLN A 317 29.29 2.86 -47.16
CA GLN A 317 28.08 3.66 -47.01
C GLN A 317 28.02 4.29 -45.61
N ARG A 318 28.31 3.52 -44.55
CA ARG A 318 28.37 4.02 -43.17
C ARG A 318 29.43 5.12 -42.98
N TYR A 319 30.53 5.06 -43.73
CA TYR A 319 31.58 6.08 -43.74
C TYR A 319 31.16 7.40 -44.40
N ILE A 320 30.37 7.33 -45.47
CA ILE A 320 29.82 8.52 -46.13
C ILE A 320 28.74 9.12 -45.22
N ASP A 321 27.90 8.28 -44.64
CA ASP A 321 26.80 8.70 -43.77
C ASP A 321 27.27 9.25 -42.41
N SER A 322 28.45 8.83 -41.92
CA SER A 322 29.10 9.45 -40.77
C SER A 322 29.96 10.67 -41.12
N GLY A 323 30.15 10.98 -42.40
CA GLY A 323 30.93 12.14 -42.85
C GLY A 323 32.45 11.96 -42.74
N LEU A 324 32.92 10.76 -42.39
CA LEU A 324 34.35 10.41 -42.34
C LEU A 324 35.00 10.34 -43.74
N TRP A 325 34.19 10.16 -44.79
CA TRP A 325 34.66 10.11 -46.18
C TRP A 325 33.76 10.91 -47.12
N VAL A 326 34.35 11.81 -47.91
CA VAL A 326 33.64 12.59 -48.95
C VAL A 326 34.02 12.05 -50.33
N PRO A 327 33.10 11.41 -51.06
CA PRO A 327 33.39 10.93 -52.42
C PRO A 327 33.70 12.10 -53.36
N SER A 328 34.82 12.04 -54.07
CA SER A 328 35.32 13.10 -54.97
C SER A 328 34.44 13.41 -56.20
N SER A 329 33.22 12.86 -56.29
CA SER A 329 32.29 13.10 -57.40
C SER A 329 31.27 14.23 -57.16
N LYS A 330 31.37 14.96 -56.04
CA LYS A 330 30.48 16.11 -55.71
C LYS A 330 31.23 17.41 -55.38
N SER A 331 32.46 17.61 -55.85
CA SER A 331 33.13 18.92 -55.75
C SER A 331 32.71 19.81 -56.91
N GLY A 332 31.62 20.56 -56.73
CA GLY A 332 31.15 21.53 -57.70
C GLY A 332 29.97 22.32 -57.19
N GLU A 333 30.15 23.11 -56.11
CA GLU A 333 29.41 24.37 -55.91
C GLU A 333 30.08 25.22 -54.80
N GLU A 334 30.55 26.38 -55.27
CA GLU A 334 30.96 27.64 -54.66
C GLU A 334 31.45 27.74 -53.19
N ALA A 335 32.69 28.22 -53.08
CA ALA A 335 33.22 28.90 -51.91
C ALA A 335 33.07 30.42 -52.05
N GLY A 336 32.62 31.07 -50.97
CA GLY A 336 32.93 32.47 -50.66
C GLY A 336 32.03 33.06 -49.57
N PRO A 337 32.46 34.10 -48.82
CA PRO A 337 33.79 34.41 -48.28
C PRO A 337 33.79 34.52 -46.72
N GLY A 338 34.99 34.67 -46.11
CA GLY A 338 35.27 34.75 -44.65
C GLY A 338 34.54 35.87 -43.89
N ASP A 339 34.49 35.91 -42.55
CA ASP A 339 35.49 35.75 -41.46
C ASP A 339 34.69 35.70 -40.12
N PRO A 340 35.26 35.69 -38.88
CA PRO A 340 36.59 35.32 -38.40
C PRO A 340 36.57 34.32 -37.20
N LEU A 341 37.75 33.78 -36.84
CA LEU A 341 38.01 33.04 -35.60
C LEU A 341 37.73 33.88 -34.33
N PRO A 342 37.26 33.26 -33.22
CA PRO A 342 37.52 33.76 -31.88
C PRO A 342 38.88 33.26 -31.38
N GLU A 343 39.71 34.22 -30.95
CA GLU A 343 41.05 34.08 -30.42
C GLU A 343 41.14 33.21 -29.15
N ALA A 344 42.31 32.59 -29.01
CA ALA A 344 42.78 31.91 -27.82
C ALA A 344 42.92 32.86 -26.62
N VAL A 345 42.42 32.41 -25.47
CA VAL A 345 42.67 33.01 -24.16
C VAL A 345 44.13 32.76 -23.74
N PRO A 346 44.93 33.80 -23.40
CA PRO A 346 46.23 33.59 -22.77
C PRO A 346 46.11 33.56 -21.23
N LYS A 347 46.82 32.61 -20.60
CA LYS A 347 47.14 32.67 -19.16
C LYS A 347 48.37 33.55 -18.94
N ALA A 348 48.28 34.52 -18.03
CA ALA A 348 49.39 34.98 -17.19
C ALA A 348 48.84 35.58 -15.90
N GLY A 349 49.44 35.21 -14.76
CA GLY A 349 48.93 35.53 -13.44
C GLY A 349 49.59 36.71 -12.73
N ASN A 350 49.08 36.88 -11.50
CA ASN A 350 49.63 37.52 -10.30
C ASN A 350 49.43 39.02 -10.02
N LYS A 351 48.66 39.21 -8.93
CA LYS A 351 48.80 40.12 -7.78
C LYS A 351 48.79 41.63 -8.03
N LYS A 352 47.81 42.30 -7.41
CA LYS A 352 48.07 43.26 -6.32
C LYS A 352 46.82 43.60 -5.52
N ASP A 353 47.09 43.92 -4.27
CA ASP A 353 46.22 44.33 -3.18
C ASP A 353 45.30 45.52 -3.53
N PHE A 354 44.16 45.64 -2.84
CA PHE A 354 43.91 46.70 -1.86
C PHE A 354 42.53 46.54 -1.20
N SER A 355 42.52 46.68 0.12
CA SER A 355 41.35 46.89 0.97
C SER A 355 40.52 48.10 0.55
N ALA A 356 39.21 47.99 0.72
CA ALA A 356 38.39 48.88 1.57
C ALA A 356 37.03 48.22 1.82
#